data_AF-A0A9W7FUC3-F1
#
_entry.id   AF-A0A9W7FUC3-F1
#
_cell.length_a   1.000
_cell.length_b   1.000
_cell.length_c   1.000
_cell.angle_alpha   90.00
_cell.angle_beta   90.00
_cell.angle_gamma   90.00
#
_symmetry.space_group_name_H-M   'P 1'
#
loop_
_entity.id
_entity.type
_entity.pdbx_description
1 polymer ?
#
loop_
_entity_poly.entity_id
_entity_poly.type
_entity_poly.pdbx_seq_one_letter_code
_entity_poly.pdbx_strand_id
1 'polypeptide(L)'
;MNSVLRIVFLGFFISHIPITMLVDGQALFGQHYPATLTELFSWYTSTYKDVLMDKALTPPWAKGMMYCELFFQLPFFFYATASLLSKNEGVRIPGIVYGSHTATTLIPILMYIWCFPEDVSPFLTQSDKIVLFLFYLPYLLIPLLFMFVCVFNETLFGEGGGMDRIGRQHATIKAKLY
;
A
#
# COMPACT_ATOMS: atom_id res chain seq x y z
N MET A 1 -15.57 -7.82 10.36
CA MET A 1 -14.13 -7.67 10.70
C MET A 1 -13.94 -7.46 12.19
N ASN A 2 -13.13 -8.32 12.83
CA ASN A 2 -12.80 -8.20 14.25
C ASN A 2 -11.81 -7.06 14.53
N SER A 3 -11.61 -6.73 15.81
CA SER A 3 -10.74 -5.61 16.22
C SER A 3 -9.26 -5.84 15.87
N VAL A 4 -8.77 -7.08 15.93
CA VAL A 4 -7.36 -7.40 15.65
C VAL A 4 -7.03 -7.12 14.18
N LEU A 5 -7.81 -7.67 13.25
CA LEU A 5 -7.63 -7.43 11.82
C LEU A 5 -7.72 -5.94 11.48
N ARG A 6 -8.66 -5.22 12.09
CA ARG A 6 -8.79 -3.77 11.89
C ARG A 6 -7.52 -3.02 12.32
N ILE A 7 -6.91 -3.39 13.44
CA ILE A 7 -5.66 -2.78 13.93
C ILE A 7 -4.50 -3.09 12.98
N VAL A 8 -4.40 -4.34 12.48
CA VAL A 8 -3.38 -4.72 11.50
C VAL A 8 -3.51 -3.88 10.23
N PHE A 9 -4.72 -3.76 9.67
CA PHE A 9 -4.94 -2.95 8.46
C PHE A 9 -4.74 -1.45 8.71
N LEU A 10 -5.14 -0.93 9.87
CA LEU A 10 -4.86 0.46 10.25
C LEU A 10 -3.35 0.70 10.33
N GLY A 11 -2.61 -0.15 11.04
CA GLY A 11 -1.16 -0.05 11.15
C GLY A 11 -0.50 -0.08 9.78
N PHE A 12 -0.94 -0.98 8.91
CA PHE A 12 -0.46 -1.10 7.53
C PHE A 12 -0.71 0.17 6.70
N PHE A 13 -1.95 0.64 6.60
CA PHE A 13 -2.25 1.82 5.78
C PHE A 13 -1.61 3.10 6.34
N ILE A 14 -1.57 3.26 7.66
CA ILE A 14 -0.93 4.41 8.31
C ILE A 14 0.58 4.41 8.06
N SER A 15 1.26 3.25 8.20
CA SER A 15 2.71 3.18 7.96
C SER A 15 3.06 3.27 6.47
N HIS A 16 2.18 2.82 5.58
CA HIS A 16 2.40 2.92 4.13
C HIS A 16 2.42 4.35 3.62
N ILE A 17 1.56 5.23 4.15
CA ILE A 17 1.52 6.63 3.70
C ILE A 17 2.91 7.28 3.70
N PRO A 18 3.65 7.35 4.83
CA PRO A 18 4.98 7.92 4.85
C PRO A 18 5.99 7.07 4.09
N ILE A 19 5.86 5.75 4.03
CA ILE A 19 6.77 4.89 3.26
C ILE A 19 6.65 5.21 1.77
N THR A 20 5.45 5.17 1.20
CA THR A 20 5.19 5.50 -0.21
C THR A 20 5.62 6.93 -0.54
N MET A 21 5.34 7.89 0.36
CA MET A 21 5.76 9.28 0.15
C MET A 21 7.27 9.47 0.25
N LEU A 22 7.99 8.74 1.11
CA LEU A 22 9.41 8.96 1.36
C LEU A 22 10.33 7.99 0.60
N VAL A 23 9.83 6.85 0.13
CA VAL A 23 10.62 5.84 -0.58
C VAL A 23 10.25 5.89 -2.06
N ASP A 24 9.01 5.56 -2.43
CA ASP A 24 8.60 5.51 -3.84
C ASP A 24 8.56 6.91 -4.46
N GLY A 25 8.12 7.90 -3.69
CA GLY A 25 8.20 9.31 -4.05
C GLY A 25 9.64 9.75 -4.35
N GLN A 26 10.64 9.27 -3.59
CA GLN A 26 12.05 9.56 -3.85
C GLN A 26 12.59 8.82 -5.08
N ALA A 27 12.13 7.59 -5.34
CA ALA A 27 12.51 6.84 -6.53
C ALA A 27 12.13 7.57 -7.83
N LEU A 28 10.98 8.26 -7.84
CA LEU A 28 10.49 9.02 -8.99
C LEU A 28 10.94 10.49 -9.01
N PHE A 29 10.94 11.15 -7.84
CA PHE A 29 11.07 12.60 -7.72
C PHE A 29 12.23 13.02 -6.82
N GLY A 30 13.22 12.17 -6.58
CA GLY A 30 14.28 12.40 -5.59
C GLY A 30 15.05 13.72 -5.73
N GLN A 31 15.07 14.35 -6.91
CA GLN A 31 15.64 15.70 -7.09
C GLN A 31 14.91 16.80 -6.31
N HIS A 32 13.67 16.56 -5.88
CA HIS A 32 12.85 17.48 -5.11
C HIS A 32 12.90 17.23 -3.60
N TYR A 33 13.65 16.21 -3.15
CA TYR A 33 13.78 15.87 -1.74
C TYR A 33 15.01 16.54 -1.13
N PRO A 34 14.99 16.89 0.17
CA PRO A 34 16.16 17.36 0.90
C PRO A 34 17.32 16.35 0.84
N ALA A 35 18.55 16.88 0.81
CA ALA A 35 19.78 16.08 0.73
C ALA A 35 19.82 14.94 1.77
N THR A 36 19.46 15.22 3.02
CA THR A 36 19.42 14.23 4.11
C THR A 36 18.52 13.02 3.80
N LEU A 37 17.36 13.24 3.17
CA LEU A 37 16.46 12.15 2.80
C LEU A 37 16.99 11.37 1.60
N THR A 38 17.61 12.06 0.65
CA THR A 38 18.22 11.40 -0.51
C THR A 38 19.45 10.59 -0.14
N GLU A 39 20.24 11.03 0.85
CA GLU A 39 21.38 10.29 1.40
C GLU A 39 20.92 9.03 2.12
N LEU A 40 19.86 9.12 2.92
CA LEU A 40 19.26 7.95 3.56
C LEU A 40 18.72 6.95 2.53
N PHE A 41 18.08 7.45 1.47
CA PHE A 41 17.60 6.63 0.36
C PHE A 41 18.77 5.94 -0.36
N SER A 42 19.86 6.67 -0.65
CA SER A 42 21.07 6.09 -1.25
C SER A 42 21.75 5.06 -0.34
N TRP A 43 21.78 5.28 0.98
CA TRP A 43 22.25 4.29 1.94
C TRP A 43 21.38 3.02 1.87
N TYR A 44 20.05 3.17 1.83
CA TYR A 44 19.13 2.04 1.70
C TYR A 44 19.35 1.26 0.40
N THR A 45 19.37 1.93 -0.76
CA THR A 45 19.53 1.26 -2.06
C THR A 45 20.89 0.58 -2.18
N SER A 46 21.95 1.16 -1.62
CA SER A 46 23.29 0.55 -1.60
C SER A 46 23.40 -0.64 -0.62
N THR A 47 22.76 -0.56 0.55
CA THR A 47 22.81 -1.61 1.58
C THR A 47 22.02 -2.84 1.17
N TYR A 48 20.80 -2.65 0.66
CA TYR A 48 19.89 -3.74 0.32
C TYR A 48 19.89 -4.09 -1.16
N LYS A 49 20.62 -3.32 -1.98
CA LYS A 49 20.75 -3.52 -3.43
C LYS A 49 19.39 -3.62 -4.13
N ASP A 50 18.45 -2.79 -3.69
CA ASP A 50 17.10 -2.79 -4.23
C ASP A 50 17.11 -2.24 -5.66
N VAL A 51 17.14 -3.15 -6.63
CA VAL A 51 17.19 -2.87 -8.07
C VAL A 51 15.96 -2.12 -8.57
N LEU A 52 14.84 -2.16 -7.85
CA LEU A 52 13.62 -1.44 -8.20
C LEU A 52 13.62 0.00 -7.71
N MET A 53 14.49 0.33 -6.75
CA MET A 53 14.63 1.67 -6.17
C MET A 53 15.90 2.38 -6.65
N ASP A 54 16.84 1.65 -7.25
CA ASP A 54 18.06 2.21 -7.84
C ASP A 54 17.77 2.98 -9.12
N LYS A 55 18.15 4.26 -9.18
CA LYS A 55 17.85 5.16 -10.31
C LYS A 55 18.38 4.66 -11.66
N ALA A 56 19.50 3.95 -11.68
CA ALA A 56 20.13 3.43 -12.89
C ALA A 56 19.56 2.08 -13.32
N LEU A 57 19.13 1.24 -12.38
CA LEU A 57 18.63 -0.11 -12.66
C LEU A 57 17.11 -0.19 -12.79
N THR A 58 16.36 0.75 -12.21
CA THR A 58 14.89 0.69 -12.16
C THR A 58 14.29 0.67 -13.57
N PRO A 59 13.61 -0.41 -13.97
CA PRO A 59 13.04 -0.52 -15.31
C PRO A 59 11.84 0.42 -15.49
N PRO A 60 11.56 0.92 -16.72
CA PRO A 60 10.47 1.88 -16.95
C PRO A 60 9.09 1.38 -16.53
N TRP A 61 8.81 0.08 -16.66
CA TRP A 61 7.53 -0.48 -16.23
C TRP A 61 7.35 -0.39 -14.71
N ALA A 62 8.43 -0.55 -13.92
CA ALA A 62 8.37 -0.43 -12.46
C ALA A 62 8.10 1.01 -12.04
N LYS A 63 8.71 1.99 -12.72
CA LYS A 63 8.36 3.41 -12.53
C LYS A 63 6.89 3.67 -12.83
N GLY A 64 6.34 3.04 -13.87
CA GLY A 64 4.91 3.08 -14.16
C GLY A 64 4.05 2.57 -13.00
N MET A 65 4.44 1.47 -12.35
CA MET A 65 3.76 0.95 -11.17
C MET A 65 3.86 1.92 -9.98
N MET A 66 5.03 2.52 -9.73
CA MET A 66 5.21 3.55 -8.68
C MET A 66 4.35 4.79 -8.91
N TYR A 67 4.17 5.21 -10.17
CA TYR A 67 3.23 6.29 -10.50
C TYR A 67 1.78 5.89 -10.15
N CYS A 68 1.39 4.66 -10.50
CA CYS A 68 0.07 4.16 -10.11
C CYS A 68 -0.09 4.12 -8.58
N GLU A 69 0.95 3.74 -7.85
CA GLU A 69 0.96 3.76 -6.40
C GLU A 69 0.72 5.17 -5.85
N LEU A 70 1.49 6.17 -6.31
CA LEU A 70 1.35 7.55 -5.86
C LEU A 70 -0.01 8.19 -6.21
N PHE A 71 -0.56 7.88 -7.39
CA PHE A 71 -1.78 8.56 -7.85
C PHE A 71 -3.08 7.81 -7.54
N PHE A 72 -3.04 6.49 -7.33
CA PHE A 72 -4.24 5.69 -7.05
C PHE A 72 -4.21 5.02 -5.68
N GLN A 73 -3.10 4.38 -5.31
CA GLN A 73 -3.02 3.67 -4.03
C GLN A 73 -2.84 4.63 -2.84
N LEU A 74 -2.00 5.66 -2.96
CA LEU A 74 -1.77 6.62 -1.88
C LEU A 74 -3.03 7.38 -1.45
N PRO A 75 -3.87 7.95 -2.36
CA PRO A 75 -5.16 8.51 -1.97
C PRO A 75 -6.07 7.49 -1.30
N PHE A 76 -6.04 6.24 -1.77
CA PHE A 76 -6.77 5.15 -1.15
C PHE A 76 -6.26 4.83 0.26
N PHE A 77 -4.96 4.92 0.57
CA PHE A 77 -4.44 4.70 1.93
C PHE A 77 -5.02 5.68 2.94
N PHE A 78 -5.15 6.95 2.58
CA PHE A 78 -5.81 7.96 3.41
C PHE A 78 -7.29 7.61 3.61
N TYR A 79 -7.99 7.29 2.52
CA TYR A 79 -9.40 6.92 2.56
C TYR A 79 -9.65 5.65 3.41
N ALA A 80 -8.80 4.62 3.25
CA ALA A 80 -8.88 3.38 3.99
C ALA A 80 -8.63 3.62 5.48
N THR A 81 -7.60 4.41 5.83
CA THR A 81 -7.32 4.82 7.21
C THR A 81 -8.53 5.50 7.85
N ALA A 82 -9.06 6.53 7.20
CA ALA A 82 -10.22 7.27 7.70
C ALA A 82 -11.46 6.36 7.84
N SER A 83 -11.68 5.47 6.88
CA SER A 83 -12.82 4.54 6.89
C SER A 83 -12.69 3.47 7.96
N LEU A 84 -11.50 2.94 8.21
CA LEU A 84 -11.24 1.96 9.26
C LEU A 84 -11.39 2.57 10.66
N LEU A 85 -10.97 3.84 10.85
CA LEU A 85 -11.15 4.58 12.10
C LEU A 85 -12.64 4.86 12.38
N SER A 86 -13.37 5.32 11.36
CA SER A 86 -14.79 5.67 11.46
C SER A 86 -15.75 4.47 11.32
N LYS A 87 -15.21 3.27 11.04
CA LYS A 87 -15.99 2.06 10.71
C LYS A 87 -16.97 2.31 9.57
N ASN A 88 -16.49 2.92 8.49
CA ASN A 88 -17.25 3.20 7.28
C ASN A 88 -17.22 2.00 6.33
N GLU A 89 -18.40 1.41 6.09
CA GLU A 89 -18.60 0.28 5.18
C GLU A 89 -18.24 0.60 3.71
N GLY A 90 -18.24 1.87 3.34
CA GLY A 90 -17.88 2.33 1.99
C GLY A 90 -16.48 1.91 1.54
N VAL A 91 -15.58 1.54 2.46
CA VAL A 91 -14.24 1.05 2.14
C VAL A 91 -14.22 -0.31 1.46
N ARG A 92 -15.31 -1.08 1.56
CA ARG A 92 -15.36 -2.46 1.08
C ARG A 92 -15.04 -2.59 -0.41
N ILE A 93 -15.81 -1.92 -1.27
CA ILE A 93 -15.62 -2.04 -2.73
C ILE A 93 -14.28 -1.45 -3.17
N PRO A 94 -13.88 -0.23 -2.74
CA PRO A 94 -12.53 0.29 -3.00
C PRO A 94 -11.42 -0.63 -2.49
N GLY A 95 -11.61 -1.31 -1.37
CA GLY A 95 -10.67 -2.28 -0.82
C GLY A 95 -10.46 -3.51 -1.70
N ILE A 96 -11.52 -3.98 -2.38
CA ILE A 96 -11.41 -5.07 -3.37
C ILE A 96 -10.58 -4.62 -4.57
N VAL A 97 -10.87 -3.43 -5.11
CA VAL A 97 -10.14 -2.85 -6.24
C VAL A 97 -8.68 -2.65 -5.89
N TYR A 98 -8.41 -2.06 -4.71
CA TYR A 98 -7.07 -1.83 -4.22
C TYR A 98 -6.25 -3.12 -4.09
N GLY A 99 -6.76 -4.14 -3.39
CA GLY A 99 -5.98 -5.36 -3.19
C GLY A 99 -5.78 -6.14 -4.49
N SER A 100 -6.76 -6.11 -5.41
CA SER A 100 -6.61 -6.68 -6.76
C SER A 100 -5.50 -5.98 -7.53
N HIS A 101 -5.53 -4.64 -7.56
CA HIS A 101 -4.51 -3.85 -8.24
C HIS A 101 -3.12 -4.09 -7.62
N THR A 102 -3.03 -4.07 -6.28
CA THR A 102 -1.78 -4.35 -5.56
C THR A 102 -1.21 -5.71 -5.96
N ALA A 103 -2.04 -6.76 -6.06
CA ALA A 103 -1.60 -8.06 -6.53
C ALA A 103 -1.05 -8.02 -7.96
N THR A 104 -1.72 -7.29 -8.87
CA THR A 104 -1.25 -7.11 -10.25
C THR A 104 0.05 -6.31 -10.37
N THR A 105 0.42 -5.54 -9.34
CA THR A 105 1.71 -4.83 -9.28
C THR A 105 2.80 -5.67 -8.61
N LEU A 106 2.51 -6.28 -7.46
CA LEU A 106 3.51 -6.94 -6.61
C LEU A 106 3.89 -8.34 -7.12
N ILE A 107 2.98 -9.08 -7.77
CA ILE A 107 3.32 -10.40 -8.34
C ILE A 107 4.40 -10.25 -9.43
N PRO A 108 4.27 -9.35 -10.43
CA PRO A 108 5.35 -9.08 -11.37
C PRO A 108 6.65 -8.60 -10.72
N ILE A 109 6.56 -7.73 -9.70
CA ILE A 109 7.72 -7.24 -8.94
C ILE A 109 8.48 -8.39 -8.27
N LEU A 110 7.77 -9.27 -7.55
CA LEU A 110 8.39 -10.41 -6.86
C LEU A 110 9.04 -11.38 -7.86
N MET A 111 8.37 -11.63 -9.00
CA MET A 111 8.95 -12.44 -10.08
C MET A 111 10.17 -11.76 -10.71
N TYR A 112 10.15 -10.44 -10.88
CA TYR A 112 11.28 -9.69 -11.41
C TYR A 112 12.50 -9.77 -10.50
N ILE A 113 12.31 -9.62 -9.18
CA ILE A 113 13.39 -9.78 -8.19
C ILE A 113 13.97 -11.20 -8.24
N TRP A 114 13.10 -12.21 -8.27
CA TRP A 114 13.52 -13.61 -8.26
C TRP A 114 14.30 -14.00 -9.52
N CYS A 115 13.80 -13.58 -10.68
CA CYS A 115 14.39 -13.85 -11.98
C CYS A 115 15.45 -12.82 -12.40
N PHE A 116 15.82 -11.88 -11.53
CA PHE A 116 16.74 -10.81 -11.90
C PHE A 116 18.07 -11.40 -12.40
N PRO A 117 18.52 -11.05 -13.62
CA PRO A 117 19.68 -11.67 -14.24
C PRO A 117 20.96 -11.34 -13.47
N GLU A 118 21.75 -12.36 -13.15
CA GLU A 118 23.01 -12.21 -12.41
C GLU A 118 24.10 -11.50 -13.22
N ASP A 119 23.96 -11.47 -14.55
CA ASP A 119 24.85 -10.80 -15.51
C ASP A 119 24.60 -9.29 -15.64
N VAL A 120 23.38 -8.82 -15.32
CA VAL A 120 23.03 -7.38 -15.33
C VAL A 120 23.51 -6.67 -14.06
N SER A 121 23.57 -7.40 -12.95
CA SER A 121 24.21 -6.93 -11.71
C SER A 121 24.89 -8.11 -11.02
N PRO A 122 26.22 -8.28 -11.17
CA PRO A 122 26.97 -9.34 -10.50
C PRO A 122 26.96 -9.20 -8.96
N PHE A 123 26.26 -8.19 -8.43
CA PHE A 123 26.20 -7.85 -7.03
C PHE A 123 24.94 -8.38 -6.33
N LEU A 124 23.90 -8.82 -7.06
CA LEU A 124 22.65 -9.31 -6.45
C LEU A 124 22.74 -10.80 -6.16
N THR A 125 23.25 -11.16 -4.99
CA THR A 125 23.41 -12.56 -4.57
C THR A 125 22.05 -13.21 -4.33
N GLN A 126 22.00 -14.54 -4.27
CA GLN A 126 20.78 -15.26 -3.90
C GLN A 126 20.24 -14.83 -2.52
N SER A 127 21.12 -14.51 -1.57
CA SER A 127 20.73 -13.99 -0.27
C SER A 127 20.08 -12.61 -0.37
N ASP A 128 20.62 -11.72 -1.20
CA ASP A 128 20.03 -10.39 -1.45
C ASP A 128 18.62 -10.52 -2.06
N LYS A 129 18.45 -11.43 -3.03
CA LYS A 129 17.14 -11.72 -3.65
C LYS A 129 16.12 -12.19 -2.62
N ILE A 130 16.50 -13.06 -1.69
CA ILE A 130 15.61 -13.54 -0.61
C ILE A 130 15.23 -12.39 0.32
N VAL A 131 16.19 -11.55 0.72
CA VAL A 131 15.93 -10.39 1.58
C VAL A 131 14.95 -9.43 0.91
N LEU A 132 15.20 -9.07 -0.35
CA LEU A 132 14.28 -8.22 -1.12
C LEU A 132 12.91 -8.87 -1.27
N PHE A 133 12.85 -10.15 -1.65
CA PHE A 133 11.58 -10.86 -1.76
C PHE A 133 10.75 -10.77 -0.46
N LEU A 134 11.41 -10.96 0.70
CA LEU A 134 10.77 -10.84 2.01
C LEU A 134 10.41 -9.40 2.39
N PHE A 135 11.12 -8.39 1.88
CA PHE A 135 10.75 -6.99 2.07
C PHE A 135 9.45 -6.66 1.34
N TYR A 136 9.29 -7.11 0.09
CA TYR A 136 8.11 -6.83 -0.72
C TYR A 136 6.91 -7.72 -0.38
N LEU A 137 7.14 -8.93 0.15
CA LEU A 137 6.08 -9.91 0.39
C LEU A 137 4.95 -9.40 1.33
N PRO A 138 5.20 -8.70 2.44
CA PRO A 138 4.13 -8.12 3.27
C PRO A 138 3.22 -7.15 2.52
N TYR A 139 3.77 -6.39 1.57
CA TYR A 139 3.06 -5.44 0.71
C TYR A 139 2.13 -6.15 -0.28
N LEU A 140 2.32 -7.45 -0.52
CA LEU A 140 1.38 -8.29 -1.26
C LEU A 140 0.34 -8.94 -0.31
N LEU A 141 0.83 -9.57 0.77
CA LEU A 141 0.00 -10.43 1.62
C LEU A 141 -1.06 -9.64 2.40
N ILE A 142 -0.72 -8.48 2.96
CA ILE A 142 -1.67 -7.70 3.76
C ILE A 142 -2.79 -7.11 2.88
N PRO A 143 -2.51 -6.52 1.71
CA PRO A 143 -3.56 -6.07 0.77
C PRO A 143 -4.42 -7.20 0.23
N LEU A 144 -3.85 -8.37 -0.06
CA LEU A 144 -4.63 -9.56 -0.45
C LEU A 144 -5.55 -10.02 0.67
N LEU A 145 -5.07 -10.05 1.91
CA LEU A 145 -5.90 -10.37 3.07
C LEU A 145 -7.01 -9.34 3.27
N PHE A 146 -6.72 -8.06 3.09
CA PHE A 146 -7.72 -6.99 3.17
C PHE A 146 -8.80 -7.14 2.10
N MET A 147 -8.39 -7.40 0.84
CA MET A 147 -9.30 -7.71 -0.26
C MET A 147 -10.14 -8.95 0.05
N PHE A 148 -9.53 -10.04 0.53
CA PHE A 148 -10.24 -11.26 0.90
C PHE A 148 -11.34 -10.97 1.93
N VAL A 149 -11.02 -10.21 2.98
CA VAL A 149 -12.02 -9.77 3.97
C VAL A 149 -13.12 -8.94 3.30
N CYS A 150 -12.80 -8.03 2.40
CA CYS A 150 -13.79 -7.23 1.69
C CYS A 150 -14.70 -8.05 0.76
N VAL A 151 -14.16 -9.05 0.06
CA VAL A 151 -14.93 -9.92 -0.84
C VAL A 151 -15.93 -10.75 -0.03
N PHE A 152 -15.46 -11.45 1.00
CA PHE A 152 -16.23 -12.48 1.69
C PHE A 152 -17.10 -11.98 2.85
N ASN A 153 -17.14 -10.67 3.10
CA ASN A 153 -18.02 -10.08 4.12
C ASN A 153 -18.88 -9.01 3.46
N GLU A 154 -20.21 -9.15 3.51
CA GLU A 154 -21.12 -8.10 3.03
C GLU A 154 -21.05 -6.83 3.86
N THR A 155 -20.83 -6.99 5.18
CA THR A 155 -20.60 -5.90 6.13
C THR A 155 -19.29 -6.13 6.89
N LEU A 156 -18.45 -5.11 6.95
CA LEU A 156 -17.14 -5.15 7.60
C LEU A 156 -17.23 -4.85 9.10
N PHE A 157 -18.17 -4.04 9.55
CA PHE A 157 -18.28 -3.56 10.92
C PHE A 157 -19.64 -3.89 11.57
N GLY A 158 -20.63 -4.34 10.78
CA GLY A 158 -21.98 -4.72 11.22
C GLY A 158 -22.94 -3.53 11.31
N GLU A 159 -24.20 -3.78 11.71
CA GLU A 159 -25.21 -2.73 11.87
C GLU A 159 -24.77 -1.70 12.91
N GLY A 160 -24.40 -0.50 12.47
CA GLY A 160 -23.81 0.52 13.36
C GLY A 160 -22.53 1.18 12.85
N GLY A 161 -22.11 0.89 11.62
CA GLY A 161 -21.04 1.62 10.93
C GLY A 161 -21.27 3.13 10.87
N GLY A 162 -20.21 3.92 10.75
CA GLY A 162 -20.26 5.39 10.87
C GLY A 162 -21.27 6.06 9.93
N MET A 163 -21.41 5.53 8.71
CA MET A 163 -22.36 6.05 7.70
C MET A 163 -23.82 5.75 8.06
N ASP A 164 -24.13 4.59 8.64
CA ASP A 164 -25.47 4.27 9.16
C ASP A 164 -25.84 5.12 10.38
N ARG A 165 -24.85 5.56 11.18
CA ARG A 165 -25.07 6.47 12.31
C ARG A 165 -25.39 7.89 11.83
N ILE A 166 -24.65 8.39 10.84
CA ILE A 166 -24.91 9.71 10.23
C ILE A 166 -26.28 9.72 9.54
N GLY A 167 -26.60 8.67 8.77
CA GLY A 167 -27.91 8.51 8.13
C GLY A 167 -29.06 8.48 9.15
N ARG A 168 -28.91 7.74 10.24
CA ARG A 168 -29.89 7.72 11.34
C ARG A 168 -30.00 9.05 12.08
N GLN A 169 -28.89 9.76 12.32
CA GLN A 169 -28.92 11.10 12.92
C GLN A 169 -29.66 12.10 12.04
N HIS A 170 -29.41 12.12 10.73
CA HIS A 170 -30.13 12.99 9.78
C HIS A 170 -31.63 12.69 9.74
N ALA A 171 -32.01 11.40 9.74
CA ALA A 171 -33.41 11.00 9.82
C ALA A 171 -34.08 11.42 11.14
N THR A 172 -33.37 11.28 12.27
CA THR A 172 -33.86 11.67 13.60
C THR A 172 -34.02 13.19 13.74
N ILE A 173 -33.11 13.97 13.16
CA ILE A 173 -33.21 15.45 13.15
C ILE A 173 -34.41 15.89 12.31
N LYS A 174 -34.62 15.29 11.13
CA LYS A 174 -35.82 15.57 10.33
C LYS A 174 -37.10 15.21 11.09
N ALA A 175 -37.14 14.10 11.80
CA ALA A 175 -38.32 13.66 12.55
C ALA A 175 -38.66 14.53 13.79
N LYS A 176 -37.74 15.39 14.25
CA LYS A 176 -37.97 16.35 15.35
C LYS A 176 -38.39 17.74 14.87
N LEU A 177 -38.28 18.01 13.57
CA LEU A 177 -38.58 19.30 12.94
C LEU A 177 -39.97 19.33 12.28
N TYR A 178 -40.71 18.22 12.35
CA TYR A 178 -42.12 18.06 11.96
C TYR A 178 -42.89 17.45 13.13
#